data_AF-A0A2J6H713-F1
#
_entry.id   AF-A0A2J6H713-F1
#
_cell.length_a   1.000
_cell.length_b   1.000
_cell.length_c   1.000
_cell.angle_alpha   90.00
_cell.angle_beta   90.00
_cell.angle_gamma   90.00
#
_symmetry.space_group_name_H-M   'P 1'
#
loop_
_entity.id
_entity.type
_entity.pdbx_description
1 polymer ?
#
loop_
_entity_poly.entity_id
_entity_poly.type
_entity_poly.pdbx_seq_one_letter_code
_entity_poly.pdbx_strand_id
1 'polypeptide(L)'
;MRYLRLLLLPFSLIYGLVVVIRNWLYDAGLFKSRSFGIPVISIGNLEVGGAGKSPMTEHIVRLLRDDAKLATLSRGYGRQTKGFIEASASSTAAEIGDEPSQFKQKFPDITVAVCEDRVAGIERLKANHEVVIMDDAFQHRAVKPGLSIL
;
A
#
# COMPACT_ATOMS: atom_id res chain seq x y z
N MET A 1 -3.88 -4.63 32.78
CA MET A 1 -3.39 -3.85 31.62
C MET A 1 -2.17 -2.97 31.91
N ARG A 2 -2.10 -2.20 33.02
CA ARG A 2 -0.96 -1.27 33.29
C ARG A 2 0.40 -1.96 33.45
N TYR A 3 0.44 -3.10 34.15
CA TYR A 3 1.68 -3.87 34.37
C TYR A 3 2.21 -4.55 33.09
N LEU A 4 1.31 -5.02 32.22
CA LEU A 4 1.68 -5.57 30.90
C LEU A 4 2.31 -4.50 29.99
N ARG A 5 1.81 -3.26 30.02
CA ARG A 5 2.39 -2.14 29.26
C ARG A 5 3.80 -1.80 29.73
N LEU A 6 4.06 -1.84 31.05
CA LEU A 6 5.38 -1.62 31.61
C LEU A 6 6.37 -2.71 31.18
N LEU A 7 5.93 -3.96 31.10
CA LEU A 7 6.76 -5.08 30.67
C LEU A 7 7.09 -5.02 29.16
N LEU A 8 6.19 -4.48 28.34
CA LEU A 8 6.41 -4.28 26.90
C LEU A 8 7.17 -2.99 26.56
N LEU A 9 7.34 -2.08 27.52
CA LEU A 9 8.01 -0.79 27.34
C LEU A 9 9.47 -0.90 26.82
N PRO A 10 10.34 -1.81 27.33
CA PRO A 10 11.67 -1.96 26.74
C PRO A 10 11.62 -2.41 25.27
N PHE A 11 10.66 -3.27 24.90
CA PHE A 11 10.48 -3.70 23.53
C PHE A 11 9.97 -2.56 22.62
N SER A 12 9.08 -1.71 23.13
CA SER A 12 8.60 -0.55 22.36
C SER A 12 9.69 0.49 22.14
N LEU A 13 10.58 0.70 23.11
CA LEU A 13 11.75 1.58 22.94
C LEU A 13 12.71 1.06 21.87
N ILE A 14 13.03 -0.24 21.89
CA ILE A 14 13.88 -0.87 20.87
C ILE A 14 13.22 -0.75 19.49
N TYR A 15 11.93 -1.06 19.39
CA TYR A 15 11.18 -0.91 18.15
C TYR A 15 11.20 0.54 17.65
N GLY A 16 10.95 1.52 18.53
CA GLY A 16 10.99 2.94 18.21
C GLY A 16 12.36 3.37 17.70
N LEU A 17 13.44 2.92 18.34
CA LEU A 17 14.81 3.21 17.90
C LEU A 17 15.09 2.65 16.50
N VAL A 18 14.69 1.40 16.23
CA VAL A 18 14.85 0.78 14.91
C VAL A 18 14.08 1.55 13.85
N VAL A 19 12.85 1.99 14.13
CA VAL A 19 12.03 2.80 13.21
C VAL A 19 12.68 4.15 12.94
N VAL A 20 13.19 4.84 13.98
CA VAL A 20 13.89 6.12 13.84
C VAL A 20 15.14 5.98 12.99
N ILE A 21 16.00 5.00 13.27
CA ILE A 21 17.20 4.74 12.48
C ILE A 21 16.83 4.44 11.03
N ARG A 22 15.86 3.54 10.81
CA ARG A 22 15.39 3.21 9.44
C ARG A 22 14.91 4.45 8.70
N ASN A 23 14.11 5.30 9.34
CA ASN A 23 13.59 6.51 8.71
C ASN A 23 14.72 7.50 8.40
N TRP A 24 15.65 7.69 9.34
CA TRP A 24 16.83 8.52 9.13
C TRP A 24 17.70 8.02 7.97
N LEU A 25 17.86 6.70 7.79
CA LEU A 25 18.57 6.13 6.63
C LEU A 25 17.90 6.44 5.29
N TYR A 26 16.56 6.50 5.25
CA TYR A 26 15.84 6.98 4.06
C TYR A 26 16.01 8.49 3.86
N ASP A 27 15.94 9.28 4.93
CA ASP A 27 16.08 10.75 4.88
C ASP A 27 17.50 11.16 4.45
N ALA A 28 18.52 10.43 4.91
CA ALA A 28 19.91 10.59 4.52
C ALA A 28 20.22 10.08 3.09
N GLY A 29 19.24 9.48 2.39
CA GLY A 29 19.41 8.94 1.03
C GLY A 29 20.25 7.66 0.95
N LEU A 30 20.57 7.03 2.09
CA LEU A 30 21.31 5.75 2.13
C LEU A 30 20.45 4.60 1.62
N PHE A 31 19.15 4.63 1.91
CA PHE A 31 18.18 3.73 1.28
C PHE A 31 17.57 4.36 0.03
N LYS A 32 17.49 3.56 -1.03
CA LYS A 32 17.00 4.01 -2.34
C LYS A 32 15.47 4.10 -2.34
N SER A 33 14.95 5.30 -2.56
CA SER A 33 13.55 5.52 -2.94
C SER A 33 13.44 5.73 -4.45
N ARG A 34 12.41 5.18 -5.07
CA ARG A 34 12.14 5.36 -6.51
C ARG A 34 10.92 6.25 -6.73
N SER A 35 11.06 7.19 -7.66
CA SER A 35 9.95 7.96 -8.23
C SER A 35 9.56 7.37 -9.59
N PHE A 36 8.32 7.61 -10.00
CA PHE A 36 7.77 7.13 -11.26
C PHE A 36 7.34 8.31 -12.13
N GLY A 37 7.28 8.10 -13.44
CA GLY A 37 6.83 9.12 -14.40
C GLY A 37 5.31 9.34 -14.42
N ILE A 38 4.57 8.58 -13.59
CA ILE A 38 3.12 8.72 -13.41
C ILE A 38 2.80 9.11 -11.97
N PRO A 39 1.68 9.81 -11.73
CA PRO A 39 1.17 10.04 -10.38
C PRO A 39 1.00 8.74 -9.58
N VAL A 40 1.66 8.69 -8.42
CA VAL A 40 1.47 7.63 -7.41
C VAL A 40 0.88 8.25 -6.16
N ILE A 41 -0.30 7.80 -5.76
CA ILE A 41 -1.02 8.26 -4.57
C ILE A 41 -0.87 7.17 -3.51
N SER A 42 -0.25 7.49 -2.38
CA SER A 42 -0.14 6.58 -1.24
C SER A 42 -1.21 6.91 -0.21
N ILE A 43 -1.96 5.90 0.21
CA ILE A 43 -2.91 5.98 1.32
C ILE A 43 -2.39 5.08 2.44
N GLY A 44 -2.37 5.57 3.66
CA GLY A 44 -1.94 4.77 4.80
C GLY A 44 -2.38 5.36 6.14
N ASN A 45 -1.88 4.77 7.21
CA ASN A 45 -2.13 5.21 8.59
C ASN A 45 -0.89 4.94 9.45
N LEU A 46 -0.80 5.60 10.62
CA LEU A 46 0.22 5.34 11.64
C LEU A 46 -0.16 4.22 12.60
N GLU A 47 -1.45 3.98 12.81
CA GLU A 47 -1.95 2.99 13.76
C GLU A 47 -2.29 1.65 13.10
N VAL A 48 -2.08 0.57 13.85
CA VAL A 48 -2.47 -0.79 13.47
C VAL A 48 -3.94 -0.98 13.87
N GLY A 49 -4.84 -1.09 12.89
CA GLY A 49 -6.28 -1.23 13.12
C GLY A 49 -7.14 -0.66 11.99
N GLY A 50 -8.45 -0.66 12.19
CA GLY A 50 -9.44 -0.11 11.25
C GLY A 50 -9.43 1.41 11.26
N ALA A 51 -8.56 2.01 10.44
CA ALA A 51 -8.33 3.45 10.41
C ALA A 51 -8.99 4.19 9.23
N GLY A 52 -10.00 3.57 8.60
CA GLY A 52 -10.70 4.20 7.47
C GLY A 52 -9.91 4.28 6.16
N LYS A 53 -8.74 3.63 6.05
CA LYS A 53 -7.93 3.56 4.82
C LYS A 53 -8.73 3.07 3.62
N SER A 54 -9.41 1.94 3.74
CA SER A 54 -10.16 1.35 2.62
C SER A 54 -11.28 2.29 2.14
N PRO A 55 -12.17 2.85 3.00
CA PRO A 55 -13.10 3.90 2.59
C PRO A 55 -12.46 5.10 1.89
N MET A 56 -11.28 5.55 2.34
CA MET A 56 -10.54 6.63 1.68
C MET A 56 -10.05 6.23 0.29
N THR A 57 -9.48 5.03 0.15
CA THR A 57 -9.07 4.46 -1.14
C THR A 57 -10.23 4.36 -2.10
N GLU A 58 -11.40 3.88 -1.63
CA GLU A 58 -12.61 3.84 -2.42
C GLU A 58 -13.09 5.23 -2.87
N HIS A 59 -12.99 6.23 -1.99
CA HIS A 59 -13.38 7.60 -2.30
C HIS A 59 -12.51 8.19 -3.41
N ILE A 60 -11.18 8.01 -3.33
CA ILE A 60 -10.25 8.48 -4.39
C ILE A 60 -10.50 7.74 -5.70
N VAL A 61 -10.70 6.43 -5.64
CA VAL A 61 -11.02 5.66 -6.84
C VAL A 61 -12.30 6.18 -7.50
N ARG A 62 -13.35 6.45 -6.73
CA ARG A 62 -14.60 7.04 -7.27
C ARG A 62 -14.39 8.42 -7.86
N LEU A 63 -13.51 9.22 -7.28
CA LEU A 63 -13.23 10.57 -7.76
C LEU A 63 -12.45 10.58 -9.07
N LEU A 64 -11.54 9.61 -9.29
CA LEU A 64 -10.60 9.63 -10.41
C LEU A 64 -10.93 8.65 -11.54
N ARG A 65 -11.77 7.64 -11.30
CA ARG A 65 -12.01 6.54 -12.25
C ARG A 65 -12.59 6.96 -13.60
N ASP A 66 -13.30 8.08 -13.64
CA ASP A 66 -13.97 8.55 -14.86
C ASP A 66 -13.05 9.50 -15.68
N ASP A 67 -11.99 10.04 -15.05
CA ASP A 67 -11.06 11.00 -15.66
C ASP A 67 -9.71 10.39 -16.08
N ALA A 68 -9.31 9.27 -15.45
CA ALA A 68 -8.00 8.66 -15.69
C ALA A 68 -8.04 7.14 -15.57
N LYS A 69 -7.22 6.46 -16.37
CA LYS A 69 -7.04 5.01 -16.28
C LYS A 69 -6.18 4.67 -15.06
N LEU A 70 -6.84 4.37 -13.94
CA LEU A 70 -6.19 4.10 -12.67
C LEU A 70 -6.00 2.60 -12.39
N ALA A 71 -4.99 2.28 -11.58
CA ALA A 71 -4.81 0.97 -10.96
C ALA A 71 -4.64 1.10 -9.45
N THR A 72 -5.18 0.15 -8.68
CA THR A 72 -4.85 0.02 -7.27
C THR A 72 -3.77 -1.03 -7.06
N LEU A 73 -2.86 -0.78 -6.12
CA LEU A 73 -1.76 -1.68 -5.78
C LEU A 73 -1.71 -1.92 -4.27
N SER A 74 -2.10 -3.12 -3.86
CA SER A 74 -2.05 -3.57 -2.47
C SER A 74 -0.93 -4.61 -2.25
N ARG A 75 -0.69 -4.98 -0.99
CA ARG A 75 0.25 -6.04 -0.62
C ARG A 75 -0.35 -7.42 -0.85
N GLY A 76 -1.68 -7.51 -0.76
CA GLY A 76 -2.38 -8.78 -0.68
C GLY A 76 -2.04 -9.51 0.61
N TYR A 77 -2.27 -8.87 1.76
CA TYR A 77 -1.99 -9.47 3.06
C TYR A 77 -2.75 -10.78 3.24
N GLY A 78 -2.09 -11.82 3.76
CA GLY A 78 -2.69 -13.12 4.01
C GLY A 78 -2.84 -14.04 2.77
N ARG A 79 -2.46 -13.59 1.57
CA ARG A 79 -2.51 -14.44 0.37
C ARG A 79 -1.43 -15.52 0.37
N GLN A 80 -1.67 -16.61 -0.38
CA GLN A 80 -0.75 -17.74 -0.54
C GLN A 80 0.22 -17.55 -1.72
N THR A 81 -0.16 -16.72 -2.69
CA THR A 81 0.65 -16.44 -3.88
C THR A 81 1.74 -15.41 -3.58
N LYS A 82 2.69 -15.25 -4.51
CA LYS A 82 3.79 -14.28 -4.40
C LYS A 82 4.01 -13.55 -5.71
N GLY A 83 4.60 -12.36 -5.62
CA GLY A 83 4.93 -11.55 -6.77
C GLY A 83 3.73 -10.75 -7.29
N PHE A 84 3.87 -10.18 -8.48
CA PHE A 84 2.81 -9.36 -9.06
C PHE A 84 1.69 -10.24 -9.62
N ILE A 85 0.46 -9.96 -9.19
CA ILE A 85 -0.76 -10.54 -9.74
C ILE A 85 -1.76 -9.41 -9.96
N GLU A 86 -2.38 -9.42 -11.14
CA GLU A 86 -3.54 -8.60 -11.44
C GLU A 86 -4.81 -9.42 -11.12
N ALA A 87 -5.71 -8.85 -10.33
CA ALA A 87 -6.93 -9.49 -9.90
C ALA A 87 -7.92 -9.57 -11.07
N SER A 88 -8.47 -10.77 -11.28
CA SER A 88 -9.63 -10.99 -12.15
C SER A 88 -10.92 -11.05 -11.33
N ALA A 89 -12.07 -11.07 -12.00
CA ALA A 89 -13.36 -11.27 -11.35
C ALA A 89 -13.49 -12.63 -10.63
N SER A 90 -12.65 -13.61 -11.01
CA SER A 90 -12.60 -14.94 -10.40
C SER A 90 -11.50 -15.09 -9.34
N SER A 91 -10.70 -14.05 -9.10
CA SER A 91 -9.60 -14.11 -8.13
C SER A 91 -10.13 -14.26 -6.71
N THR A 92 -9.59 -15.25 -6.02
CA THR A 92 -10.00 -15.60 -4.66
C THR A 92 -9.20 -14.83 -3.61
N ALA A 93 -9.75 -14.72 -2.40
CA ALA A 93 -9.02 -14.15 -1.26
C ALA A 93 -7.72 -14.90 -0.94
N ALA A 94 -7.69 -16.22 -1.16
CA ALA A 94 -6.45 -17.00 -0.99
C ALA A 94 -5.35 -16.57 -1.99
N GLU A 95 -5.74 -16.11 -3.18
CA GLU A 95 -4.81 -15.70 -4.23
C GLU A 95 -4.34 -14.26 -4.10
N ILE A 96 -5.23 -13.33 -3.74
CA ILE A 96 -4.93 -11.89 -3.75
C ILE A 96 -5.15 -11.20 -2.40
N GLY A 97 -5.69 -11.89 -1.41
CA GLY A 97 -6.09 -11.34 -0.12
C GLY A 97 -7.55 -10.88 -0.11
N ASP A 98 -8.11 -10.75 1.10
CA ASP A 98 -9.51 -10.37 1.30
C ASP A 98 -9.80 -8.95 0.78
N GLU A 99 -8.98 -7.95 1.17
CA GLU A 99 -9.21 -6.55 0.80
C GLU A 99 -9.13 -6.34 -0.72
N PRO A 100 -8.12 -6.84 -1.46
CA PRO A 100 -8.06 -6.67 -2.91
C PRO A 100 -9.18 -7.41 -3.65
N SER A 101 -9.62 -8.57 -3.14
CA SER A 101 -10.77 -9.28 -3.70
C SER A 101 -12.06 -8.47 -3.54
N GLN A 102 -12.30 -7.92 -2.34
CA GLN A 102 -13.44 -7.03 -2.10
C GLN A 102 -13.38 -5.79 -3.00
N PHE A 103 -12.20 -5.19 -3.16
CA PHE A 103 -12.01 -4.01 -3.99
C PHE A 103 -12.32 -4.30 -5.47
N LYS A 104 -11.85 -5.44 -5.99
CA LYS A 104 -12.12 -5.86 -7.37
C LYS A 104 -13.59 -6.15 -7.62
N GLN A 105 -14.30 -6.74 -6.65
CA GLN A 105 -15.75 -6.94 -6.77
C GLN A 105 -16.53 -5.62 -6.80
N LYS A 106 -16.10 -4.63 -6.01
CA LYS A 106 -16.76 -3.31 -5.94
C LYS A 106 -16.47 -2.42 -7.14
N PHE A 107 -15.28 -2.55 -7.71
CA PHE A 107 -14.83 -1.80 -8.88
C PHE A 107 -14.35 -2.77 -9.96
N PRO A 108 -15.27 -3.44 -10.68
CA PRO A 108 -14.89 -4.41 -11.70
C PRO A 108 -14.10 -3.77 -12.86
N ASP A 109 -14.35 -2.50 -13.15
CA ASP A 109 -13.83 -1.79 -14.31
C ASP A 109 -12.39 -1.27 -14.12
N ILE A 110 -11.90 -1.22 -12.88
CA ILE A 110 -10.52 -0.76 -12.60
C ILE A 110 -9.57 -1.94 -12.47
N THR A 111 -8.29 -1.70 -12.75
CA THR A 111 -7.25 -2.69 -12.47
C THR A 111 -6.95 -2.70 -10.98
N VAL A 112 -7.07 -3.87 -10.36
CA VAL A 112 -6.68 -4.12 -8.97
C VAL A 112 -5.52 -5.10 -9.02
N ALA A 113 -4.39 -4.75 -8.42
CA ALA A 113 -3.21 -5.58 -8.42
C ALA A 113 -2.60 -5.72 -7.03
N VAL A 114 -1.85 -6.80 -6.85
CA VAL A 114 -1.19 -7.14 -5.59
C VAL A 114 0.27 -7.51 -5.84
N CYS A 115 1.16 -6.91 -5.05
CA CYS A 115 2.60 -7.18 -5.14
C CYS A 115 3.29 -6.80 -3.81
N GLU A 116 4.13 -7.67 -3.25
CA GLU A 116 4.88 -7.36 -2.03
C GLU A 116 5.89 -6.23 -2.27
N ASP A 117 6.54 -6.25 -3.42
CA ASP A 117 7.42 -5.19 -3.89
C ASP A 117 6.60 -4.16 -4.68
N ARG A 118 6.28 -3.04 -4.04
CA ARG A 118 5.49 -1.99 -4.68
C ARG A 118 6.23 -1.33 -5.81
N VAL A 119 7.56 -1.26 -5.76
CA VAL A 119 8.35 -0.71 -6.86
C VAL A 119 8.16 -1.59 -8.09
N ALA A 120 8.33 -2.91 -7.95
CA ALA A 120 8.11 -3.85 -9.04
C ALA A 120 6.66 -3.85 -9.55
N GLY A 121 5.68 -3.69 -8.64
CA GLY A 121 4.27 -3.59 -9.01
C GLY A 121 3.96 -2.34 -9.84
N ILE A 122 4.43 -1.16 -9.41
CA ILE A 122 4.24 0.09 -10.16
C ILE A 122 4.96 0.03 -11.52
N GLU A 123 6.17 -0.55 -11.58
CA GLU A 123 6.90 -0.75 -12.83
C GLU A 123 6.09 -1.55 -13.87
N ARG A 124 5.28 -2.53 -13.44
CA ARG A 124 4.39 -3.28 -14.33
C ARG A 124 3.14 -2.50 -14.70
N LEU A 125 2.57 -1.74 -13.77
CA LEU A 125 1.32 -1.02 -13.99
C LEU A 125 1.51 0.25 -14.83
N LYS A 126 2.64 0.95 -14.69
CA LYS A 126 2.88 2.27 -15.30
C LYS A 126 2.81 2.30 -16.83
N ALA A 127 2.95 1.15 -17.49
CA ALA A 127 2.89 1.08 -18.94
C ALA A 127 1.47 1.28 -19.49
N ASN A 128 0.46 0.93 -18.70
CA ASN A 128 -0.94 0.87 -19.15
C ASN A 128 -1.90 1.73 -18.32
N HIS A 129 -1.39 2.46 -17.33
CA HIS A 129 -2.17 3.25 -16.38
C HIS A 129 -1.57 4.63 -16.19
N GLU A 130 -2.43 5.60 -15.95
CA GLU A 130 -2.08 7.00 -15.75
C GLU A 130 -1.88 7.33 -14.28
N VAL A 131 -2.55 6.62 -13.38
CA VAL A 131 -2.46 6.83 -11.93
C VAL A 131 -2.39 5.50 -11.20
N VAL A 132 -1.50 5.38 -10.21
CA VAL A 132 -1.46 4.23 -9.30
C VAL A 132 -1.80 4.66 -7.89
N ILE A 133 -2.82 4.04 -7.30
CA ILE A 133 -3.22 4.25 -5.91
C ILE A 133 -2.71 3.07 -5.08
N MET A 134 -1.83 3.36 -4.13
CA MET A 134 -1.28 2.36 -3.23
C MET A 134 -2.07 2.36 -1.92
N ASP A 135 -2.65 1.20 -1.60
CA ASP A 135 -3.29 0.97 -0.31
C ASP A 135 -2.28 0.46 0.73
N ASP A 136 -2.42 0.96 1.94
CA ASP A 136 -1.57 0.71 3.11
C ASP A 136 -0.06 0.90 2.86
N ALA A 137 0.29 2.02 2.25
CA ALA A 137 1.63 2.23 1.71
C ALA A 137 2.47 3.30 2.41
N PHE A 138 1.94 3.97 3.45
CA PHE A 138 2.67 5.06 4.12
C PHE A 138 4.05 4.64 4.65
N GLN A 139 4.17 3.41 5.14
CA GLN A 139 5.45 2.89 5.63
C GLN A 139 6.40 2.44 4.52
N HIS A 140 5.93 2.35 3.27
CA HIS A 140 6.69 1.84 2.13
C HIS A 140 7.54 2.94 1.48
N ARG A 141 8.53 3.44 2.23
CA ARG A 141 9.42 4.54 1.81
C ARG A 141 10.32 4.25 0.60
N ALA A 142 10.38 3.00 0.13
CA ALA A 142 11.05 2.62 -1.11
C ALA A 142 10.37 3.22 -2.35
N VAL A 143 9.09 3.59 -2.25
CA VAL A 143 8.37 4.37 -3.26
C VAL A 143 8.29 5.81 -2.78
N LYS A 144 8.59 6.76 -3.67
CA LYS A 144 8.36 8.19 -3.46
C LYS A 144 7.03 8.57 -4.13
N PRO A 145 5.90 8.60 -3.39
CA PRO A 145 4.62 8.98 -3.96
C PRO A 145 4.60 10.46 -4.34
N GLY A 146 3.80 10.80 -5.35
CA GLY A 146 3.53 12.19 -5.71
C GLY A 146 2.60 12.87 -4.70
N LEU A 147 1.67 12.09 -4.12
CA LEU A 147 0.78 12.52 -3.05
C LEU A 147 0.71 11.41 -1.98
N SER A 148 0.85 11.77 -0.71
CA SER A 148 0.65 10.85 0.42
C SER A 148 -0.46 11.37 1.32
N ILE A 149 -1.43 10.51 1.61
CA ILE A 149 -2.57 10.79 2.48
C ILE A 149 -2.43 9.87 3.70
N LEU A 150 -2.52 10.48 4.89
CA LEU A 150 -2.36 9.83 6.19
C LEU A 150 -3.60 10.06 7.03
#